data_AF-A0A6G0VU05-F1
#
_entry.id   AF-A0A6G0VU05-F1
#
_cell.length_a   1.000
_cell.length_b   1.000
_cell.length_c   1.000
_cell.angle_alpha   90.00
_cell.angle_beta   90.00
_cell.angle_gamma   90.00
#
_symmetry.space_group_name_H-M   'P 1'
#
loop_
_entity.id
_entity.type
_entity.pdbx_description
1 polymer ?
#
loop_
_entity_poly.entity_id
_entity_poly.type
_entity_poly.pdbx_seq_one_letter_code
_entity_poly.pdbx_strand_id
1 'polypeptide(L)'
;MVHLWQQKKRRNTVTTDNNSLDVLCKLIENPHISLRVVAKDLNLSYSAVQRISKKYKYHAYLSTRVQQLQPTDYERLITFVAHMMVQLEDDPTILEKIVWTDEARFHNNGTVNHHNTHYWSDTNSHWINECNKQIRWGINVWCCIINDRLIGPYFFENNLNGNSYLNFLKNELPLLIEDISLDQRLNMIWQHDGAPAHNMLAVRALLDDIFNSKWIGTQGSTILWPPRSPDMNVLDFYFWGFLKGEVYKEESNNINDLKNRIVEICNKIPSSVLKKATTSEVTKRLSLCLDMDGNHFEHLLKYQ
;
A
#
# COMPACT_ATOMS: atom_id res chain seq x y z
N MET A 1 -44.64 -12.67 61.33
CA MET A 1 -43.75 -11.96 60.39
C MET A 1 -43.35 -12.92 59.28
N VAL A 2 -43.93 -12.79 58.10
CA VAL A 2 -43.49 -13.53 56.90
C VAL A 2 -43.29 -12.47 55.81
N HIS A 3 -42.03 -12.22 55.44
CA HIS A 3 -41.68 -11.28 54.38
C HIS A 3 -41.99 -11.88 53.01
N LEU A 4 -42.93 -11.28 52.30
CA LEU A 4 -43.19 -11.55 50.88
C LEU A 4 -42.11 -10.88 50.02
N TRP A 5 -41.26 -11.69 49.39
CA TRP A 5 -40.37 -11.23 48.34
C TRP A 5 -41.17 -10.93 47.07
N GLN A 6 -41.31 -9.65 46.72
CA GLN A 6 -41.76 -9.25 45.39
C GLN A 6 -40.66 -9.54 44.37
N GLN A 7 -40.91 -10.47 43.43
CA GLN A 7 -40.07 -10.66 42.26
C GLN A 7 -40.05 -9.37 41.43
N LYS A 8 -38.88 -8.73 41.35
CA LYS A 8 -38.63 -7.56 40.52
C LYS A 8 -38.66 -8.00 39.05
N LYS A 9 -39.74 -7.65 38.32
CA LYS A 9 -39.86 -7.83 36.87
C LYS A 9 -38.64 -7.20 36.17
N ARG A 10 -37.87 -8.00 35.44
CA ARG A 10 -36.69 -7.56 34.68
C ARG A 10 -37.15 -6.60 33.58
N ARG A 11 -36.55 -5.40 33.48
CA ARG A 11 -36.86 -4.40 32.42
C ARG A 11 -36.68 -5.05 31.04
N ASN A 12 -37.68 -4.92 30.16
CA ASN A 12 -37.61 -5.37 28.77
C ASN A 12 -36.38 -4.77 28.08
N THR A 13 -35.49 -5.62 27.57
CA THR A 13 -34.32 -5.21 26.80
C THR A 13 -34.76 -4.69 25.44
N VAL A 14 -34.37 -3.44 25.12
CA VAL A 14 -34.62 -2.73 23.84
C VAL A 14 -34.12 -3.49 22.58
N THR A 15 -33.32 -4.54 22.78
CA THR A 15 -32.86 -5.49 21.75
C THR A 15 -33.80 -6.69 21.65
N THR A 16 -35.02 -6.49 21.17
CA THR A 16 -35.89 -7.56 20.65
C THR A 16 -35.41 -7.97 19.26
N ASP A 17 -35.75 -9.19 18.82
CA ASP A 17 -35.33 -9.69 17.49
C ASP A 17 -35.87 -8.82 16.35
N ASN A 18 -37.08 -8.26 16.50
CA ASN A 18 -37.67 -7.33 15.53
C ASN A 18 -36.85 -6.03 15.36
N ASN A 19 -36.52 -5.36 16.48
CA ASN A 19 -35.69 -4.15 16.45
C ASN A 19 -34.28 -4.45 15.90
N SER A 20 -33.80 -5.67 16.07
CA SER A 20 -32.51 -6.10 15.54
C SER A 20 -32.59 -6.27 14.01
N LEU A 21 -33.67 -6.87 13.51
CA LEU A 21 -33.92 -7.02 12.07
C LEU A 21 -34.02 -5.65 11.38
N ASP A 22 -34.82 -4.73 11.93
CA ASP A 22 -35.05 -3.40 11.35
C ASP A 22 -33.78 -2.54 11.26
N VAL A 23 -32.90 -2.64 12.28
CA VAL A 23 -31.59 -1.98 12.28
C VAL A 23 -30.68 -2.57 11.19
N LEU A 24 -30.68 -3.89 11.02
CA LEU A 24 -29.84 -4.54 10.01
C LEU A 24 -30.31 -4.25 8.58
N CYS A 25 -31.63 -4.24 8.33
CA CYS A 25 -32.20 -3.88 7.03
C CYS A 25 -31.75 -2.47 6.58
N LYS A 26 -31.83 -1.46 7.46
CA LYS A 26 -31.37 -0.10 7.14
C LYS A 26 -29.86 -0.01 6.84
N LEU A 27 -29.04 -0.79 7.54
CA LEU A 27 -27.58 -0.83 7.32
C LEU A 27 -27.21 -1.56 6.02
N ILE A 28 -28.03 -2.52 5.59
CA ILE A 28 -27.86 -3.24 4.31
C ILE A 28 -28.31 -2.35 3.14
N GLU A 29 -29.47 -1.69 3.27
CA GLU A 29 -30.04 -0.81 2.23
C GLU A 29 -29.16 0.42 1.96
N ASN A 30 -28.48 0.94 2.98
CA ASN A 30 -27.57 2.07 2.83
C ASN A 30 -26.34 1.93 3.75
N PRO A 31 -25.25 1.32 3.28
CA PRO A 31 -24.02 1.13 4.06
C PRO A 31 -23.33 2.43 4.52
N HIS A 32 -23.71 3.59 3.97
CA HIS A 32 -23.17 4.90 4.34
C HIS A 32 -24.03 5.63 5.39
N ILE A 33 -25.16 5.06 5.82
CA ILE A 33 -26.07 5.68 6.78
C ILE A 33 -25.43 5.71 8.19
N SER A 34 -25.50 6.86 8.86
CA SER A 34 -24.98 6.96 10.23
C SER A 34 -25.90 6.26 11.23
N LEU A 35 -25.33 5.62 12.25
CA LEU A 35 -26.11 4.98 13.33
C LEU A 35 -27.03 5.97 14.09
N ARG A 36 -26.72 7.28 14.05
CA ARG A 36 -27.59 8.33 14.60
C ARG A 36 -28.85 8.54 13.77
N VAL A 37 -28.73 8.48 12.44
CA VAL A 37 -29.88 8.55 11.52
C VAL A 37 -30.74 7.30 11.70
N VAL A 38 -30.12 6.11 11.74
CA VAL A 38 -30.86 4.85 12.00
C VAL A 38 -31.60 4.87 13.35
N ALA A 39 -30.96 5.41 14.40
CA ALA A 39 -31.59 5.57 15.71
C ALA A 39 -32.80 6.52 15.67
N LYS A 40 -32.69 7.64 14.94
CA LYS A 40 -33.78 8.59 14.75
C LYS A 40 -34.94 7.96 13.97
N ASP A 41 -34.65 7.26 12.89
CA ASP A 41 -35.65 6.67 12.00
C ASP A 41 -36.44 5.53 12.67
N LEU A 42 -35.77 4.72 13.49
CA LEU A 42 -36.38 3.59 14.18
C LEU A 42 -36.88 3.94 15.59
N ASN A 43 -36.80 5.23 15.98
CA ASN A 43 -37.11 5.72 17.32
C ASN A 43 -36.42 4.91 18.45
N LEU A 44 -35.17 4.53 18.21
CA LEU A 44 -34.31 3.80 19.15
C LEU A 44 -33.25 4.73 19.72
N SER A 45 -32.69 4.39 20.87
CA SER A 45 -31.50 5.08 21.35
C SER A 45 -30.28 4.71 20.50
N TYR A 46 -29.37 5.66 20.29
CA TYR A 46 -28.10 5.41 19.62
C TYR A 46 -27.35 4.21 20.24
N SER A 47 -27.33 4.12 21.56
CA SER A 47 -26.68 3.02 22.29
C SER A 47 -27.36 1.66 22.08
N ALA A 48 -28.64 1.62 21.70
CA ALA A 48 -29.32 0.39 21.31
C ALA A 48 -28.91 -0.03 19.90
N VAL A 49 -28.96 0.89 18.94
CA VAL A 49 -28.53 0.66 17.54
C VAL A 49 -27.06 0.25 17.47
N GLN A 50 -26.19 0.91 18.24
CA GLN A 50 -24.77 0.57 18.32
C GLN A 50 -24.54 -0.83 18.89
N ARG A 51 -25.31 -1.24 19.91
CA ARG A 51 -25.19 -2.58 20.51
C ARG A 51 -25.67 -3.67 19.57
N ILE A 52 -26.76 -3.42 18.83
CA ILE A 52 -27.27 -4.32 17.79
C ILE A 52 -26.22 -4.46 16.69
N SER A 53 -25.69 -3.35 16.15
CA SER A 53 -24.66 -3.36 15.10
C SER A 53 -23.44 -4.17 15.54
N LYS A 54 -22.95 -3.96 16.77
CA LYS A 54 -21.84 -4.76 17.35
C LYS A 54 -22.18 -6.24 17.53
N LYS A 55 -23.40 -6.57 17.99
CA LYS A 55 -23.86 -7.96 18.20
C LYS A 55 -23.83 -8.76 16.88
N TYR A 56 -24.17 -8.12 15.77
CA TYR A 56 -24.19 -8.74 14.44
C TYR A 56 -22.94 -8.42 13.59
N LYS A 57 -21.87 -7.91 14.22
CA LYS A 57 -20.56 -7.64 13.58
C LYS A 57 -20.60 -6.62 12.43
N TYR A 58 -21.55 -5.69 12.44
CA TYR A 58 -21.54 -4.52 11.56
C TYR A 58 -20.65 -3.45 12.15
N HIS A 59 -19.51 -3.22 11.51
CA HIS A 59 -18.53 -2.20 11.87
C HIS A 59 -18.55 -1.06 10.83
N ALA A 60 -18.37 0.17 11.30
CA ALA A 60 -18.14 1.29 10.40
C ALA A 60 -16.70 1.20 9.90
N TYR A 61 -16.54 0.95 8.60
CA TYR A 61 -15.23 0.98 7.94
C TYR A 61 -15.04 2.35 7.29
N LEU A 62 -13.83 2.89 7.38
CA LEU A 62 -13.47 4.12 6.68
C LEU A 62 -13.33 3.79 5.19
N SER A 63 -14.06 4.50 4.33
CA SER A 63 -13.92 4.34 2.88
C SER A 63 -12.52 4.78 2.44
N THR A 64 -11.76 3.87 1.84
CA THR A 64 -10.46 4.17 1.22
C THR A 64 -10.66 5.12 0.05
N ARG A 65 -9.96 6.26 0.05
CA ARG A 65 -9.94 7.17 -1.09
C ARG A 65 -8.90 6.65 -2.10
N VAL A 66 -9.37 5.88 -3.07
CA VAL A 66 -8.57 5.47 -4.24
C VAL A 66 -8.58 6.58 -5.30
N GLN A 67 -7.53 6.66 -6.13
CA GLN A 67 -7.57 7.57 -7.28
C GLN A 67 -8.69 7.14 -8.23
N GLN A 68 -9.39 8.13 -8.81
CA GLN A 68 -10.40 7.85 -9.81
C GLN A 68 -9.70 7.31 -11.07
N LEU A 69 -9.81 5.99 -11.27
CA LEU A 69 -9.40 5.32 -12.50
C LEU A 69 -10.23 5.87 -13.65
N GLN A 70 -9.56 6.21 -14.75
CA GLN A 70 -10.21 6.53 -16.01
C GLN A 70 -10.55 5.24 -16.75
N PRO A 71 -11.58 5.20 -17.59
CA PRO A 71 -11.96 3.99 -18.34
C PRO A 71 -10.80 3.33 -19.10
N THR A 72 -9.87 4.13 -19.62
CA THR A 72 -8.68 3.64 -20.35
C THR A 72 -7.59 3.04 -19.46
N ASP A 73 -7.61 3.29 -18.15
CA ASP A 73 -6.62 2.73 -17.24
C ASP A 73 -6.85 1.25 -17.00
N TYR A 74 -8.12 0.82 -16.92
CA TYR A 74 -8.51 -0.57 -16.69
C TYR A 74 -7.98 -1.50 -17.78
N GLU A 75 -8.13 -1.11 -19.04
CA GLU A 75 -7.63 -1.89 -20.18
C GLU A 75 -6.11 -2.04 -20.13
N ARG A 76 -5.38 -0.98 -19.77
CA ARG A 76 -3.92 -1.02 -19.62
C ARG A 76 -3.48 -1.90 -18.45
N LEU A 77 -4.19 -1.82 -17.32
CA LEU A 77 -3.94 -2.66 -16.16
C LEU A 77 -4.19 -4.13 -16.47
N ILE A 78 -5.32 -4.47 -17.10
CA ILE A 78 -5.62 -5.84 -17.50
C ILE A 78 -4.62 -6.36 -18.53
N THR A 79 -4.24 -5.54 -19.52
CA THR A 79 -3.21 -5.91 -20.50
C THR A 79 -1.89 -6.22 -19.81
N PHE A 80 -1.46 -5.38 -18.87
CA PHE A 80 -0.26 -5.61 -18.06
C PHE A 80 -0.36 -6.91 -17.26
N VAL A 81 -1.46 -7.11 -16.54
CA VAL A 81 -1.67 -8.29 -15.70
C VAL A 81 -1.68 -9.56 -16.56
N ALA A 82 -2.41 -9.58 -17.66
CA ALA A 82 -2.47 -10.71 -18.58
C ALA A 82 -1.07 -11.04 -19.15
N HIS A 83 -0.31 -10.04 -19.56
CA HIS A 83 1.07 -10.22 -20.03
C HIS A 83 1.95 -10.81 -18.92
N MET A 84 1.89 -10.25 -17.71
CA MET A 84 2.64 -10.76 -16.56
C MET A 84 2.28 -12.20 -16.20
N MET A 85 1.01 -12.59 -16.33
CA MET A 85 0.56 -13.97 -16.06
C MET A 85 1.10 -14.95 -17.10
N VAL A 86 1.10 -14.60 -18.40
CA VAL A 86 1.72 -15.44 -19.44
C VAL A 86 3.22 -15.60 -19.18
N GLN A 87 3.91 -14.52 -18.82
CA GLN A 87 5.35 -14.58 -18.53
C GLN A 87 5.65 -15.43 -17.29
N LEU A 88 4.77 -15.42 -16.28
CA LEU A 88 4.87 -16.28 -15.10
C LEU A 88 4.66 -17.77 -15.43
N GLU A 89 3.82 -18.08 -16.41
CA GLU A 89 3.60 -19.44 -16.90
C GLU A 89 4.82 -19.95 -17.69
N ASP A 90 5.40 -19.09 -18.54
CA ASP A 90 6.61 -19.39 -19.31
C ASP A 90 7.87 -19.48 -18.44
N ASP A 91 8.01 -18.59 -17.46
CA ASP A 91 9.13 -18.51 -16.53
C ASP A 91 8.63 -18.26 -15.10
N PRO A 92 8.46 -19.33 -14.29
CA PRO A 92 8.05 -19.21 -12.89
C PRO A 92 9.00 -18.38 -12.02
N THR A 93 10.24 -18.13 -12.47
CA THR A 93 11.25 -17.34 -11.76
C THR A 93 11.27 -15.86 -12.15
N ILE A 94 10.41 -15.42 -13.08
CA ILE A 94 10.46 -14.05 -13.61
C ILE A 94 10.37 -12.97 -12.53
N LEU A 95 9.54 -13.17 -11.49
CA LEU A 95 9.40 -12.21 -10.39
C LEU A 95 10.69 -12.04 -9.58
N GLU A 96 11.58 -13.03 -9.57
CA GLU A 96 12.88 -12.96 -8.92
C GLU A 96 13.85 -12.05 -9.69
N LYS A 97 13.59 -11.83 -10.98
CA LYS A 97 14.39 -11.00 -11.89
C LYS A 97 13.93 -9.55 -11.92
N ILE A 98 12.71 -9.26 -11.48
CA ILE A 98 12.16 -7.89 -11.45
C ILE A 98 12.80 -7.10 -10.32
N VAL A 99 13.33 -5.93 -10.67
CA VAL A 99 13.83 -4.92 -9.73
C VAL A 99 12.71 -3.92 -9.51
N TRP A 100 11.97 -4.09 -8.42
CA TRP A 100 10.89 -3.18 -8.03
C TRP A 100 11.51 -1.90 -7.49
N THR A 101 11.20 -0.75 -8.08
CA THR A 101 11.79 0.54 -7.66
C THR A 101 10.71 1.58 -7.44
N ASP A 102 10.97 2.49 -6.52
CA ASP A 102 10.11 3.65 -6.28
C ASP A 102 10.82 4.70 -5.42
N GLU A 103 10.23 5.90 -5.34
CA GLU A 103 10.63 6.95 -4.43
C GLU A 103 9.53 7.36 -3.46
N ALA A 104 9.88 7.50 -2.19
CA ALA A 104 9.00 8.07 -1.19
C ALA A 104 9.60 9.29 -0.48
N ARG A 105 8.77 10.30 -0.29
CA ARG A 105 9.11 11.47 0.52
C ARG A 105 8.80 11.22 1.99
N PHE A 106 9.79 11.47 2.85
CA PHE A 106 9.68 11.46 4.30
C PHE A 106 9.75 12.90 4.82
N HIS A 107 8.88 13.25 5.76
CA HIS A 107 8.86 14.55 6.43
C HIS A 107 9.07 14.38 7.93
N ASN A 108 9.58 15.43 8.58
CA ASN A 108 9.82 15.47 10.04
C ASN A 108 8.54 15.51 10.91
N ASN A 109 7.38 15.82 10.33
CA ASN A 109 6.12 15.97 11.06
C ASN A 109 5.20 14.73 10.95
N GLY A 110 5.73 13.59 10.53
CA GLY A 110 4.95 12.35 10.42
C GLY A 110 3.72 12.47 9.51
N THR A 111 3.68 13.46 8.60
CA THR A 111 2.62 13.49 7.58
C THR A 111 2.86 12.34 6.61
N VAL A 112 2.28 11.20 6.96
CA VAL A 112 2.19 10.05 6.08
C VAL A 112 1.26 10.46 4.95
N ASN A 113 1.83 10.61 3.76
CA ASN A 113 1.08 10.94 2.55
C ASN A 113 -0.04 9.90 2.41
N HIS A 114 -1.31 10.31 2.55
CA HIS A 114 -2.44 9.38 2.70
C HIS A 114 -2.60 8.37 1.54
N HIS A 115 -2.03 8.66 0.37
CA HIS A 115 -1.92 7.71 -0.76
C HIS A 115 -0.95 6.54 -0.50
N ASN A 116 0.08 6.75 0.31
CA ASN A 116 1.07 5.74 0.70
C ASN A 116 0.79 5.21 2.13
N THR A 117 -0.39 5.51 2.69
CA THR A 117 -0.79 5.08 4.03
C THR A 117 -1.76 3.91 3.93
N HIS A 118 -1.34 2.86 3.24
CA HIS A 118 -1.95 1.55 3.40
C HIS A 118 -1.16 0.80 4.46
N TYR A 119 -1.79 0.54 5.59
CA TYR A 119 -1.26 -0.37 6.60
C TYR A 119 -2.29 -1.44 6.88
N TRP A 120 -1.85 -2.68 6.84
CA TRP A 120 -2.66 -3.84 7.15
C TRP A 120 -2.14 -4.39 8.46
N SER A 121 -2.96 -4.32 9.51
CA SER A 121 -2.67 -4.84 10.84
C SER A 121 -3.82 -5.73 11.27
N ASP A 122 -3.50 -6.85 11.92
CA ASP A 122 -4.47 -7.76 12.55
C ASP A 122 -5.16 -7.12 13.77
N THR A 123 -4.62 -5.99 14.24
CA THR A 123 -5.09 -5.21 15.38
C THR A 123 -5.08 -3.71 15.07
N ASN A 124 -6.14 -2.99 15.46
CA ASN A 124 -6.23 -1.54 15.28
C ASN A 124 -5.19 -0.83 16.17
N SER A 125 -4.11 -0.32 15.57
CA SER A 125 -2.96 0.28 16.25
C SER A 125 -3.23 1.64 16.91
N HIS A 126 -4.45 2.19 16.78
CA HIS A 126 -4.83 3.50 17.35
C HIS A 126 -3.81 4.61 17.05
N TRP A 127 -3.38 4.74 15.79
CA TRP A 127 -2.47 5.81 15.41
C TRP A 127 -3.14 7.19 15.46
N ILE A 128 -2.64 8.02 16.38
CA ILE A 128 -2.92 9.45 16.48
C ILE A 128 -1.58 10.13 16.16
N ASN A 129 -1.49 10.78 14.99
CA ASN A 129 -0.30 11.55 14.62
C ASN A 129 -0.53 13.02 14.98
N GLU A 130 0.11 13.48 16.05
CA GLU A 130 0.21 14.91 16.34
C GLU A 130 1.17 15.57 15.33
N CYS A 131 0.62 16.29 14.35
CA CYS A 131 1.43 16.98 13.33
C CYS A 131 1.92 18.33 13.85
N ASN A 132 3.23 18.46 14.10
CA ASN A 132 3.84 19.74 14.39
C ASN A 132 3.99 20.56 13.10
N LYS A 133 3.31 21.71 12.99
CA LYS A 133 3.09 22.44 11.71
C LYS A 133 4.19 23.45 11.34
N GLN A 134 5.11 23.77 12.24
CA GLN A 134 5.93 25.00 12.15
C GLN A 134 7.29 24.86 11.45
N ILE A 135 7.88 23.68 11.31
CA ILE A 135 9.13 23.46 10.54
C ILE A 135 8.93 22.24 9.63
N ARG A 136 9.05 22.42 8.31
CA ARG A 136 8.92 21.33 7.32
C ARG A 136 10.25 21.15 6.62
N TRP A 137 10.97 20.09 6.97
CA TRP A 137 12.03 19.56 6.13
C TRP A 137 11.67 18.13 5.75
N GLY A 138 12.05 17.73 4.55
CA GLY A 138 11.74 16.41 4.02
C GLY A 138 12.80 15.95 3.05
N ILE A 139 12.88 14.63 2.92
CA ILE A 139 13.88 13.95 2.11
C ILE A 139 13.20 12.99 1.17
N ASN A 140 13.68 12.91 -0.06
CA ASN A 140 13.21 11.93 -1.02
C ASN A 140 14.13 10.71 -0.96
N VAL A 141 13.53 9.55 -0.72
CA VAL A 141 14.24 8.29 -0.49
C VAL A 141 13.91 7.37 -1.64
N TRP A 142 14.94 6.80 -2.26
CA TRP A 142 14.81 5.73 -3.23
C TRP A 142 15.25 4.41 -2.61
N CYS A 143 14.51 3.35 -2.90
CA CYS A 143 14.90 1.98 -2.60
C CYS A 143 14.55 1.10 -3.79
N CYS A 144 15.15 -0.08 -3.85
CA CYS A 144 14.60 -1.15 -4.68
C CYS A 144 14.62 -2.50 -3.96
N ILE A 145 13.71 -3.38 -4.37
CA ILE A 145 13.65 -4.75 -3.90
C ILE A 145 13.80 -5.66 -5.11
N ILE A 146 14.79 -6.54 -5.06
CA ILE A 146 15.00 -7.61 -6.04
C ILE A 146 15.01 -8.94 -5.30
N ASN A 147 14.12 -9.85 -5.71
CA ASN A 147 13.94 -11.15 -5.05
C ASN A 147 13.70 -11.00 -3.53
N ASP A 148 14.71 -11.32 -2.72
CA ASP A 148 14.70 -11.31 -1.26
C ASP A 148 15.62 -10.23 -0.67
N ARG A 149 16.14 -9.32 -1.51
CA ARG A 149 17.11 -8.30 -1.14
C ARG A 149 16.55 -6.90 -1.31
N LEU A 150 16.79 -6.08 -0.29
CA LEU A 150 16.55 -4.64 -0.33
C LEU A 150 17.87 -3.94 -0.68
N ILE A 151 17.80 -2.97 -1.57
CA ILE A 151 18.91 -2.13 -2.01
C ILE A 151 18.54 -0.67 -1.76
N GLY A 152 19.54 0.09 -1.32
CA GLY A 152 19.34 1.41 -0.74
C GLY A 152 19.24 1.32 0.79
N PRO A 153 18.70 2.35 1.46
CA PRO A 153 18.12 3.57 0.89
C PRO A 153 19.15 4.48 0.21
N TYR A 154 18.78 5.10 -0.91
CA TYR A 154 19.48 6.25 -1.50
C TYR A 154 18.69 7.53 -1.21
N PHE A 155 19.41 8.62 -0.94
CA PHE A 155 18.82 9.88 -0.50
C PHE A 155 19.05 10.98 -1.52
N PHE A 156 17.99 11.47 -2.16
CA PHE A 156 18.10 12.65 -3.01
C PHE A 156 18.12 13.93 -2.16
N GLU A 157 19.14 14.77 -2.36
CA GLU A 157 19.28 16.05 -1.64
C GLU A 157 18.27 17.10 -2.14
N ASN A 158 17.87 17.02 -3.41
CA ASN A 158 16.96 17.95 -4.06
C ASN A 158 15.70 17.24 -4.58
N ASN A 159 14.73 18.04 -5.04
CA ASN A 159 13.54 17.48 -5.69
C ASN A 159 13.93 16.65 -6.91
N LEU A 160 13.38 15.43 -6.99
CA LEU A 160 13.61 14.51 -8.10
C LEU A 160 13.11 15.12 -9.41
N ASN A 161 14.00 15.17 -10.39
CA ASN A 161 13.73 15.47 -11.78
C ASN A 161 14.51 14.51 -12.69
N GLY A 162 14.24 14.55 -14.00
CA GLY A 162 14.86 13.64 -14.96
C GLY A 162 16.40 13.68 -14.96
N ASN A 163 17.02 14.85 -14.78
CA ASN A 163 18.48 14.97 -14.74
C ASN A 163 19.06 14.36 -13.46
N SER A 164 18.45 14.63 -12.30
CA SER A 164 18.90 14.03 -11.04
C SER A 164 18.72 12.52 -11.03
N TYR A 165 17.63 12.01 -11.62
CA TYR A 165 17.40 10.58 -11.76
C TYR A 165 18.40 9.94 -12.72
N LEU A 166 18.66 10.58 -13.87
CA LEU A 166 19.68 10.15 -14.82
C LEU A 166 21.07 10.09 -14.17
N ASN A 167 21.43 11.10 -13.38
CA ASN A 167 22.71 11.14 -12.65
C ASN A 167 22.81 9.99 -11.65
N PHE A 168 21.73 9.75 -10.89
CA PHE A 168 21.63 8.62 -9.98
C PHE A 168 21.84 7.29 -10.70
N LEU A 169 21.11 7.03 -11.80
CA LEU A 169 21.25 5.79 -12.57
C LEU A 169 22.67 5.58 -13.12
N LYS A 170 23.37 6.66 -13.52
CA LYS A 170 24.71 6.56 -14.10
C LYS A 170 25.81 6.37 -13.05
N ASN A 171 25.70 7.07 -11.93
CA ASN A 171 26.85 7.25 -11.03
C ASN A 171 26.67 6.55 -9.68
N GLU A 172 25.44 6.40 -9.21
CA GLU A 172 25.14 5.89 -7.86
C GLU A 172 24.60 4.47 -7.91
N LEU A 173 23.67 4.20 -8.83
CA LEU A 173 23.09 2.87 -8.98
C LEU A 173 24.14 1.76 -9.18
N PRO A 174 25.18 1.92 -10.03
CA PRO A 174 26.19 0.88 -10.20
C PRO A 174 26.92 0.50 -8.92
N LEU A 175 27.12 1.48 -8.02
CA LEU A 175 27.72 1.27 -6.70
C LEU A 175 26.74 0.50 -5.79
N LEU A 176 25.46 0.86 -5.80
CA LEU A 176 24.45 0.20 -4.97
C LEU A 176 24.19 -1.27 -5.34
N ILE A 177 24.44 -1.65 -6.61
CA ILE A 177 24.23 -3.01 -7.10
C ILE A 177 25.54 -3.79 -7.29
N GLU A 178 26.66 -3.29 -6.76
CA GLU A 178 27.98 -3.89 -6.96
C GLU A 178 28.07 -5.33 -6.41
N ASP A 179 27.43 -5.57 -5.27
CA ASP A 179 27.37 -6.86 -4.57
C ASP A 179 26.44 -7.89 -5.22
N ILE A 180 25.70 -7.50 -6.26
CA ILE A 180 24.84 -8.43 -7.01
C ILE A 180 25.69 -9.17 -8.04
N SER A 181 25.52 -10.49 -8.12
CA SER A 181 26.27 -11.30 -9.07
C SER A 181 26.04 -10.84 -10.51
N LEU A 182 27.05 -11.01 -11.37
CA LEU A 182 26.95 -10.64 -12.79
C LEU A 182 25.79 -11.35 -13.49
N ASP A 183 25.57 -12.63 -13.17
CA ASP A 183 24.45 -13.40 -13.72
C ASP A 183 23.09 -12.79 -13.36
N GLN A 184 22.90 -12.40 -12.10
CA GLN A 184 21.68 -11.70 -11.68
C GLN A 184 21.54 -10.35 -12.40
N ARG A 185 22.60 -9.54 -12.46
CA ARG A 185 22.57 -8.23 -13.15
C ARG A 185 22.21 -8.36 -14.63
N LEU A 186 22.78 -9.35 -15.32
CA LEU A 186 22.50 -9.61 -16.73
C LEU A 186 21.06 -10.07 -16.97
N ASN A 187 20.38 -10.59 -15.95
CA ASN A 187 19.01 -11.09 -16.04
C ASN A 187 17.95 -10.14 -15.46
N MET A 188 18.36 -9.02 -14.84
CA MET A 188 17.43 -8.05 -14.26
C MET A 188 16.43 -7.50 -15.27
N ILE A 189 15.24 -7.23 -14.75
CA ILE A 189 14.16 -6.50 -15.42
C ILE A 189 13.85 -5.27 -14.55
N TRP A 190 14.24 -4.09 -15.01
CA TRP A 190 14.08 -2.87 -14.22
C TRP A 190 12.64 -2.37 -14.24
N GLN A 191 11.99 -2.17 -13.10
CA GLN A 191 10.65 -1.59 -13.04
C GLN A 191 10.70 -0.16 -12.49
N HIS A 192 9.98 0.76 -13.13
CA HIS A 192 9.65 2.07 -12.54
C HIS A 192 8.27 2.56 -12.98
N ASP A 193 7.74 3.56 -12.29
CA ASP A 193 6.39 4.08 -12.52
C ASP A 193 6.32 5.11 -13.67
N GLY A 194 5.18 5.81 -13.77
CA GLY A 194 4.94 6.82 -14.79
C GLY A 194 5.44 8.23 -14.46
N ALA A 195 6.27 8.44 -13.42
CA ALA A 195 6.69 9.79 -13.02
C ALA A 195 7.41 10.53 -14.17
N PRO A 196 7.25 11.86 -14.29
CA PRO A 196 7.87 12.63 -15.37
C PRO A 196 9.40 12.48 -15.45
N ALA A 197 10.08 12.29 -14.32
CA ALA A 197 11.53 12.08 -14.28
C ALA A 197 11.94 10.79 -15.02
N HIS A 198 11.13 9.73 -14.90
CA HIS A 198 11.36 8.40 -15.47
C HIS A 198 11.20 8.39 -17.00
N ASN A 199 10.30 9.24 -17.52
CA ASN A 199 9.96 9.28 -18.94
C ASN A 199 10.89 10.16 -19.80
N MET A 200 11.92 10.77 -19.21
CA MET A 200 12.92 11.52 -19.95
C MET A 200 13.62 10.62 -21.00
N LEU A 201 13.79 11.11 -22.23
CA LEU A 201 14.40 10.33 -23.33
C LEU A 201 15.79 9.78 -22.94
N ALA A 202 16.63 10.60 -22.30
CA ALA A 202 17.96 10.20 -21.87
C ALA A 202 17.94 9.11 -20.79
N VAL A 203 16.91 9.08 -19.93
CA VAL A 203 16.72 8.03 -18.92
C VAL A 203 16.36 6.72 -19.61
N ARG A 204 15.40 6.75 -20.54
CA ARG A 204 14.98 5.57 -21.30
C ARG A 204 16.11 4.97 -22.12
N ALA A 205 16.84 5.81 -22.86
CA ALA A 205 18.00 5.36 -23.63
C ALA A 205 19.09 4.71 -22.75
N LEU A 206 19.26 5.21 -21.51
CA LEU A 206 20.17 4.59 -20.56
C LEU A 206 19.64 3.25 -20.03
N LEU A 207 18.35 3.14 -19.76
CA LEU A 207 17.74 1.87 -19.32
C LEU A 207 17.80 0.81 -20.43
N ASP A 208 17.63 1.20 -21.70
CA ASP A 208 17.81 0.31 -22.85
C ASP A 208 19.23 -0.25 -22.91
N ASP A 209 20.24 0.58 -22.63
CA ASP A 209 21.65 0.20 -22.61
C ASP A 209 22.00 -0.69 -21.39
N ILE A 210 21.68 -0.24 -20.17
CA ILE A 210 22.08 -0.94 -18.93
C ILE A 210 21.34 -2.27 -18.75
N PHE A 211 20.05 -2.31 -19.08
CA PHE A 211 19.21 -3.49 -18.88
C PHE A 211 18.91 -4.25 -20.17
N ASN A 212 19.62 -3.94 -21.27
CA ASN A 212 19.48 -4.59 -22.56
C ASN A 212 18.01 -4.64 -23.02
N SER A 213 17.35 -3.47 -22.96
CA SER A 213 15.92 -3.26 -23.23
C SER A 213 14.94 -3.99 -22.30
N LYS A 214 15.40 -4.59 -21.20
CA LYS A 214 14.56 -5.27 -20.20
C LYS A 214 14.18 -4.33 -19.07
N TRP A 215 13.19 -3.48 -19.34
CA TRP A 215 12.62 -2.64 -18.32
C TRP A 215 11.11 -2.45 -18.54
N ILE A 216 10.40 -2.29 -17.43
CA ILE A 216 8.97 -2.11 -17.33
C ILE A 216 8.72 -0.67 -16.90
N GLY A 217 8.05 0.08 -17.76
CA GLY A 217 7.70 1.47 -17.51
C GLY A 217 6.62 1.91 -18.48
N THR A 218 6.07 3.12 -18.30
CA THR A 218 4.97 3.59 -19.16
C THR A 218 5.36 3.77 -20.63
N GLN A 219 6.66 3.72 -20.93
CA GLN A 219 7.26 3.80 -22.27
C GLN A 219 8.24 2.64 -22.51
N GLY A 220 8.11 1.54 -21.76
CA GLY A 220 8.94 0.34 -21.91
C GLY A 220 8.71 -0.35 -23.26
N SER A 221 9.69 -1.12 -23.70
CA SER A 221 9.69 -1.78 -25.01
C SER A 221 8.88 -3.08 -25.03
N THR A 222 8.88 -3.82 -23.90
CA THR A 222 8.33 -5.18 -23.83
C THR A 222 7.05 -5.24 -22.99
N ILE A 223 7.09 -4.68 -21.78
CA ILE A 223 5.94 -4.66 -20.86
C ILE A 223 5.72 -3.22 -20.43
N LEU A 224 4.51 -2.71 -20.67
CA LEU A 224 4.14 -1.35 -20.29
C LEU A 224 3.61 -1.32 -18.86
N TRP A 225 4.19 -0.46 -18.03
CA TRP A 225 3.67 -0.23 -16.69
C TRP A 225 2.30 0.47 -16.76
N PRO A 226 1.27 -0.05 -16.09
CA PRO A 226 -0.05 0.55 -16.12
C PRO A 226 -0.07 1.85 -15.31
N PRO A 227 -0.77 2.90 -15.80
CA PRO A 227 -0.87 4.15 -15.06
C PRO A 227 -1.58 3.95 -13.72
N ARG A 228 -1.20 4.73 -12.70
CA ARG A 228 -1.90 4.81 -11.40
C ARG A 228 -2.15 3.44 -10.74
N SER A 229 -1.16 2.55 -10.84
CA SER A 229 -1.26 1.17 -10.34
C SER A 229 -0.28 0.89 -9.19
N PRO A 230 -0.35 1.65 -8.07
CA PRO A 230 0.49 1.40 -6.89
C PRO A 230 0.24 0.00 -6.30
N ASP A 231 -0.96 -0.56 -6.50
CA ASP A 231 -1.30 -1.91 -6.06
C ASP A 231 -0.50 -3.03 -6.73
N MET A 232 0.22 -2.72 -7.82
CA MET A 232 1.11 -3.64 -8.53
C MET A 232 2.58 -3.45 -8.15
N ASN A 233 2.95 -2.38 -7.45
CA ASN A 233 4.34 -2.12 -7.05
C ASN A 233 4.59 -2.54 -5.61
N VAL A 234 5.58 -3.43 -5.41
CA VAL A 234 5.96 -3.96 -4.09
C VAL A 234 6.34 -2.85 -3.11
N LEU A 235 6.95 -1.77 -3.60
CA LEU A 235 7.31 -0.67 -2.71
C LEU A 235 6.09 0.09 -2.20
N ASP A 236 5.11 0.32 -3.06
CA ASP A 236 3.89 1.05 -2.75
C ASP A 236 2.94 0.26 -1.85
N PHE A 237 2.62 -0.99 -2.22
CA PHE A 237 1.60 -1.74 -1.49
C PHE A 237 2.09 -2.31 -0.15
N TYR A 238 3.40 -2.36 0.07
CA TYR A 238 4.01 -2.97 1.25
C TYR A 238 5.10 -2.10 1.89
N PHE A 239 6.21 -1.87 1.19
CA PHE A 239 7.46 -1.41 1.81
C PHE A 239 7.34 -0.01 2.44
N TRP A 240 6.79 0.96 1.73
CA TRP A 240 6.72 2.34 2.23
C TRP A 240 5.77 2.49 3.41
N GLY A 241 4.66 1.75 3.41
CA GLY A 241 3.73 1.71 4.54
C GLY A 241 4.41 1.16 5.80
N PHE A 242 5.11 0.02 5.66
CA PHE A 242 5.90 -0.56 6.75
C PHE A 242 6.99 0.40 7.25
N LEU A 243 7.83 0.91 6.35
CA LEU A 243 8.98 1.73 6.70
C LEU A 243 8.55 3.04 7.38
N LYS A 244 7.51 3.72 6.87
CA LYS A 244 6.96 4.92 7.54
C LYS A 244 6.35 4.58 8.89
N GLY A 245 5.68 3.43 9.01
CA GLY A 245 5.12 2.93 10.27
C GLY A 245 6.17 2.70 11.35
N GLU A 246 7.38 2.26 10.98
CA GLU A 246 8.50 2.08 11.90
C GLU A 246 9.25 3.38 12.18
N VAL A 247 9.57 4.16 11.14
CA VAL A 247 10.35 5.40 11.24
C VAL A 247 9.67 6.43 12.14
N TYR A 248 8.33 6.53 12.06
CA TYR A 248 7.54 7.53 12.78
C TYR A 248 7.05 7.08 14.17
N LYS A 249 7.50 5.93 14.69
CA LYS A 249 7.26 5.56 16.10
C LYS A 249 7.93 6.51 17.08
N GLU A 250 9.02 7.13 16.64
CA GLU A 250 9.78 8.11 17.38
C GLU A 250 9.93 9.37 16.52
N GLU A 251 9.95 10.54 17.15
CA GLU A 251 10.27 11.77 16.43
C GLU A 251 11.76 11.78 16.02
N SER A 252 12.07 12.39 14.88
CA SER A 252 13.45 12.64 14.45
C SER A 252 13.77 14.11 14.63
N ASN A 253 14.90 14.41 15.27
CA ASN A 253 15.26 15.79 15.62
C ASN A 253 15.87 16.56 14.44
N ASN A 254 16.46 15.86 13.47
CA ASN A 254 17.08 16.45 12.28
C ASN A 254 17.14 15.44 11.11
N ILE A 255 17.55 15.91 9.93
CA ILE A 255 17.62 15.08 8.70
C ILE A 255 18.55 13.89 8.84
N ASN A 256 19.69 14.04 9.51
CA ASN A 256 20.67 12.96 9.63
C ASN A 256 20.15 11.85 10.56
N ASP A 257 19.49 12.24 11.64
CA ASP A 257 18.79 11.31 12.54
C ASP A 257 17.71 10.52 11.78
N LEU A 258 16.90 11.20 10.95
CA LEU A 258 15.92 10.54 10.09
C LEU A 258 16.57 9.57 9.09
N LYS A 259 17.65 9.99 8.41
CA LYS A 259 18.42 9.14 7.47
C LYS A 259 18.94 7.89 8.17
N ASN A 260 19.59 8.05 9.31
CA ASN A 260 20.16 6.95 10.09
C ASN A 260 19.07 5.96 10.52
N ARG A 261 17.94 6.46 11.03
CA ARG A 261 16.81 5.61 11.41
C ARG A 261 16.26 4.81 10.23
N ILE A 262 16.11 5.44 9.06
CA ILE A 262 15.66 4.75 7.84
C ILE A 262 16.65 3.62 7.49
N VAL A 263 17.96 3.90 7.47
CA VAL A 263 19.01 2.90 7.19
C VAL A 263 18.94 1.74 8.19
N GLU A 264 18.83 2.04 9.49
CA GLU A 264 18.75 1.02 10.53
C GLU A 264 17.53 0.11 10.40
N ILE A 265 16.37 0.66 10.04
CA ILE A 265 15.15 -0.13 9.84
C ILE A 265 15.29 -0.98 8.59
N CYS A 266 15.75 -0.41 7.47
CA CYS A 266 16.01 -1.14 6.22
C CYS A 266 16.91 -2.37 6.45
N ASN A 267 18.01 -2.20 7.21
CA ASN A 267 18.95 -3.27 7.53
C ASN A 267 18.38 -4.39 8.41
N LYS A 268 17.25 -4.14 9.10
CA LYS A 268 16.60 -5.12 9.99
C LYS A 268 15.47 -5.89 9.30
N ILE A 269 15.10 -5.54 8.06
CA ILE A 269 14.01 -6.21 7.35
C ILE A 269 14.45 -7.63 6.97
N PRO A 270 13.72 -8.69 7.41
CA PRO A 270 14.09 -10.05 7.07
C PRO A 270 13.90 -10.34 5.57
N SER A 271 14.88 -11.02 4.96
CA SER A 271 14.84 -11.41 3.54
C SER A 271 13.62 -12.27 3.19
N SER A 272 13.15 -13.11 4.13
CA SER A 272 11.94 -13.93 3.97
C SER A 272 10.68 -13.09 3.74
N VAL A 273 10.59 -11.91 4.35
CA VAL A 273 9.45 -11.00 4.18
C VAL A 273 9.50 -10.35 2.81
N LEU A 274 10.69 -9.91 2.38
CA LEU A 274 10.92 -9.37 1.03
C LEU A 274 10.58 -10.40 -0.04
N LYS A 275 11.06 -11.64 0.12
CA LYS A 275 10.76 -12.75 -0.79
C LYS A 275 9.25 -13.01 -0.89
N LYS A 276 8.54 -13.01 0.24
CA LYS A 276 7.08 -13.20 0.25
C LYS A 276 6.38 -12.07 -0.51
N ALA A 277 6.80 -10.83 -0.28
CA ALA A 277 6.23 -9.64 -0.90
C ALA A 277 6.44 -9.62 -2.43
N THR A 278 7.63 -9.97 -2.92
CA THR A 278 7.97 -9.98 -4.35
C THR A 278 7.44 -11.17 -5.12
N THR A 279 7.07 -12.26 -4.43
CA THR A 279 6.55 -13.48 -5.06
C THR A 279 5.06 -13.68 -4.78
N SER A 280 4.72 -14.34 -3.68
CA SER A 280 3.36 -14.77 -3.36
C SER A 280 2.34 -13.63 -3.34
N GLU A 281 2.70 -12.45 -2.82
CA GLU A 281 1.78 -11.32 -2.76
C GLU A 281 1.60 -10.67 -4.15
N VAL A 282 2.64 -10.59 -4.98
CA VAL A 282 2.51 -10.15 -6.38
C VAL A 282 1.64 -11.11 -7.16
N THR A 283 1.89 -12.42 -7.11
CA THR A 283 1.08 -13.42 -7.82
C THR A 283 -0.39 -13.37 -7.40
N LYS A 284 -0.65 -13.22 -6.10
CA LYS A 284 -2.02 -13.07 -5.57
C LYS A 284 -2.70 -11.83 -6.11
N ARG A 285 -2.00 -10.69 -6.15
CA ARG A 285 -2.51 -9.42 -6.67
C ARG A 285 -2.79 -9.47 -8.17
N LEU A 286 -1.89 -10.06 -8.96
CA LEU A 286 -2.10 -10.29 -10.39
C LEU A 286 -3.37 -11.13 -10.63
N SER A 287 -3.51 -12.25 -9.92
CA SER A 287 -4.68 -13.15 -10.07
C SER A 287 -5.98 -12.45 -9.69
N LEU A 288 -6.02 -11.77 -8.54
CA LEU A 288 -7.22 -11.05 -8.10
C LEU A 288 -7.57 -9.87 -9.01
N CYS A 289 -6.57 -9.20 -9.58
CA CYS A 289 -6.80 -8.13 -10.54
C CYS A 289 -7.44 -8.68 -11.82
N LEU A 290 -6.99 -9.84 -12.30
CA LEU A 290 -7.60 -10.51 -13.44
C LEU A 290 -9.03 -10.99 -13.13
N ASP A 291 -9.24 -11.65 -11.97
CA ASP A 291 -10.56 -12.14 -11.54
C ASP A 291 -11.61 -11.02 -11.40
N MET A 292 -11.15 -9.80 -11.14
CA MET A 292 -11.99 -8.60 -10.98
C MET A 292 -12.06 -7.73 -12.23
N ASP A 293 -11.58 -8.21 -13.38
CA ASP A 293 -11.53 -7.46 -14.65
C ASP A 293 -10.86 -6.07 -14.49
N GLY A 294 -9.82 -5.99 -13.66
CA GLY A 294 -9.05 -4.76 -13.42
C GLY A 294 -9.69 -3.82 -12.41
N ASN A 295 -10.85 -4.16 -11.84
CA ASN A 295 -11.47 -3.38 -10.78
C ASN A 295 -10.67 -3.45 -9.46
N HIS A 296 -10.96 -2.52 -8.55
CA HIS A 296 -10.42 -2.53 -7.20
C HIS A 296 -10.68 -3.87 -6.50
N PHE A 297 -9.61 -4.58 -6.16
CA PHE A 297 -9.64 -5.92 -5.58
C PHE A 297 -9.07 -5.93 -4.16
N GLU A 298 -8.61 -4.78 -3.64
CA GLU A 298 -7.93 -4.68 -2.33
C GLU A 298 -8.83 -5.18 -1.19
N HIS A 299 -10.15 -5.06 -1.34
CA HIS A 299 -11.15 -5.57 -0.39
C HIS A 299 -11.24 -7.12 -0.35
N LEU A 300 -10.73 -7.80 -1.38
CA LEU A 300 -10.66 -9.26 -1.50
C LEU A 300 -9.34 -9.82 -0.98
N LEU A 301 -8.35 -8.96 -0.71
CA LEU A 301 -7.16 -9.31 0.07
C LEU A 301 -7.56 -9.53 1.55
N LYS A 302 -8.44 -10.51 1.80
CA LYS A 302 -8.71 -11.02 3.14
C LYS A 302 -7.57 -11.97 3.50
N TYR A 303 -7.01 -11.81 4.70
CA TYR A 303 -6.12 -12.81 5.27
C TYR A 303 -7.00 -13.91 5.91
N GLN A 304 -6.84 -15.14 5.40
CA GLN A 304 -6.90 -16.34 6.25
C GLN A 304 -5.61 -16.41 7.06
#